data_AF-A0A969XL36-F1
#
_entry.id   AF-A0A969XL36-F1
#
_cell.length_a   1.000
_cell.length_b   1.000
_cell.length_c   1.000
_cell.angle_alpha   90.00
_cell.angle_beta   90.00
_cell.angle_gamma   90.00
#
_symmetry.space_group_name_H-M   'P 1'
#
loop_
_entity.id
_entity.type
_entity.pdbx_description
1 polymer ?
#
loop_
_entity_poly.entity_id
_entity_poly.type
_entity_poly.pdbx_seq_one_letter_code
_entity_poly.pdbx_strand_id
1 'polypeptide(L)'
;MSDASDRSERIGLVQVYTGDGKGKTTAALGLALRAAGHGLRTYIGQFMKGQKYGELVALRSHPHITLAQYGDVAFLRREDVRPEHVAQAERGLDAARRAMHSGEYAIVVLDEVNMAVWFGLLSEAQLHG
;
A
#
# COMPACT_ATOMS: atom_id res chain seq x y z
N MET A 1 42.22 1.32 11.09
CA MET A 1 41.27 2.15 10.32
C MET A 1 40.39 1.23 9.50
N SER A 2 39.09 1.13 9.64
CA SER A 2 38.08 1.58 10.62
C SER A 2 36.95 0.59 10.36
N ASP A 3 36.75 -0.32 11.28
CA ASP A 3 35.57 -0.36 12.15
C ASP A 3 34.38 -1.06 11.50
N ALA A 4 34.31 -2.37 11.74
CA ALA A 4 33.17 -3.22 11.44
C ALA A 4 32.14 -3.16 12.60
N SER A 5 31.78 -1.94 13.01
CA SER A 5 30.83 -1.72 14.10
C SER A 5 29.42 -1.48 13.57
N ASP A 6 28.51 -2.28 14.13
CA ASP A 6 27.07 -2.04 14.25
C ASP A 6 26.25 -1.96 12.96
N ARG A 7 26.07 -3.11 12.28
CA ARG A 7 24.78 -3.36 11.63
C ARG A 7 23.82 -3.88 12.69
N SER A 8 23.24 -2.96 13.46
CA SER A 8 21.97 -3.24 14.13
C SER A 8 21.05 -3.91 13.11
N GLU A 9 20.44 -5.04 13.48
CA GLU A 9 19.43 -5.67 12.63
C GLU A 9 18.43 -4.60 12.25
N ARG A 10 18.32 -4.31 10.95
CA ARG A 10 17.37 -3.31 10.46
C ARG A 10 15.96 -3.88 10.63
N ILE A 11 15.34 -3.57 11.75
CA ILE A 11 13.96 -3.96 12.05
C ILE A 11 13.03 -3.20 11.10
N GLY A 12 12.21 -3.93 10.34
CA GLY A 12 11.11 -3.34 9.58
C GLY A 12 10.02 -2.82 10.51
N LEU A 13 9.54 -1.60 10.27
CA LEU A 13 8.49 -0.97 11.08
C LEU A 13 7.14 -0.99 10.35
N VAL A 14 6.06 -1.19 11.10
CA VAL A 14 4.69 -1.03 10.62
C VAL A 14 4.15 0.31 11.10
N GLN A 15 3.62 1.11 10.18
CA GLN A 15 2.98 2.39 10.49
C GLN A 15 1.50 2.33 10.12
N VAL A 16 0.63 2.71 11.06
CA VAL A 16 -0.82 2.76 10.84
C VAL A 16 -1.29 4.20 10.96
N TYR A 17 -1.76 4.76 9.85
CA TYR A 17 -2.41 6.07 9.84
C TYR A 17 -3.93 5.87 9.89
N THR A 18 -4.54 6.18 11.04
CA THR A 18 -5.98 6.01 11.29
C THR A 18 -6.64 7.29 11.82
N GLY A 19 -7.95 7.27 12.03
CA GLY A 19 -8.79 8.40 12.46
C GLY A 19 -9.56 9.06 11.31
N ASP A 20 -10.55 9.89 11.65
CA ASP A 20 -11.50 10.45 10.66
C ASP A 20 -10.95 11.67 9.91
N GLY A 21 -9.80 12.19 10.34
CA GLY A 21 -9.13 13.32 9.72
C GLY A 21 -8.68 13.02 8.28
N LYS A 22 -8.68 14.08 7.45
CA LYS A 22 -8.04 14.04 6.13
C LYS A 22 -6.51 13.94 6.28
N GLY A 23 -5.85 13.32 5.31
CA GLY A 23 -4.38 13.32 5.22
C GLY A 23 -3.68 11.97 5.47
N LYS A 24 -4.40 10.90 5.84
CA LYS A 24 -3.83 9.55 6.03
C LYS A 24 -3.12 9.05 4.76
N THR A 25 -3.85 9.01 3.65
CA THR A 25 -3.30 8.64 2.34
C THR A 25 -2.18 9.60 1.93
N THR A 26 -2.35 10.91 2.12
CA THR A 26 -1.33 11.90 1.78
C THR A 26 -0.02 11.70 2.56
N ALA A 27 -0.10 11.36 3.85
CA ALA A 27 1.07 11.07 4.67
C ALA A 27 1.81 9.82 4.17
N ALA A 28 1.08 8.74 3.87
CA ALA A 28 1.66 7.51 3.33
C ALA A 28 2.30 7.73 1.95
N LEU A 29 1.63 8.46 1.06
CA LEU A 29 2.16 8.81 -0.27
C LEU A 29 3.38 9.72 -0.16
N GLY A 30 3.36 10.70 0.75
CA GLY A 30 4.49 11.60 0.99
C GLY A 30 5.72 10.86 1.51
N LEU A 31 5.54 9.86 2.38
CA LEU A 31 6.62 8.99 2.85
C LEU A 31 7.20 8.15 1.70
N ALA A 32 6.34 7.52 0.89
CA ALA A 32 6.76 6.72 -0.25
C ALA A 32 7.49 7.56 -1.31
N LEU A 33 6.98 8.76 -1.61
CA LEU A 33 7.62 9.70 -2.54
C LEU A 33 8.97 10.19 -2.01
N ARG A 34 9.08 10.51 -0.72
CA ARG A 34 10.34 10.92 -0.11
C ARG A 34 11.41 9.83 -0.27
N ALA A 35 11.08 8.58 0.05
CA ALA A 35 12.00 7.45 -0.13
C ALA A 35 12.39 7.27 -1.61
N ALA A 36 11.43 7.39 -2.52
CA ALA A 36 11.66 7.35 -3.96
C ALA A 36 12.59 8.46 -4.45
N GLY A 37 12.50 9.67 -3.89
CA GLY A 37 13.42 10.77 -4.17
C GLY A 37 14.86 10.51 -3.73
N HIS A 38 15.08 9.57 -2.80
CA HIS A 38 16.40 9.06 -2.43
C HIS A 38 16.81 7.80 -3.21
N GLY A 39 16.11 7.46 -4.30
CA GLY A 39 16.41 6.30 -5.14
C GLY A 39 15.94 4.96 -4.58
N LEU A 40 15.18 4.96 -3.48
CA LEU A 40 14.64 3.74 -2.89
C LEU A 40 13.34 3.35 -3.60
N ARG A 41 13.18 2.07 -3.94
CA ARG A 41 11.94 1.60 -4.56
C ARG A 41 10.82 1.54 -3.52
N THR A 42 9.65 2.01 -3.90
CA THR A 42 8.43 1.96 -3.06
C THR A 42 7.28 1.33 -3.82
N TYR A 43 6.44 0.60 -3.10
CA TYR A 43 5.22 -0.01 -3.61
C TYR A 43 4.02 0.63 -2.94
N ILE A 44 3.00 0.96 -3.73
CA ILE A 44 1.75 1.56 -3.27
C ILE A 44 0.60 0.73 -3.84
N GLY A 45 -0.02 -0.08 -2.99
CA GLY A 45 -1.24 -0.81 -3.30
C GLY A 45 -2.44 -0.07 -2.73
N GLN A 46 -3.38 0.33 -3.59
CA GLN A 46 -4.62 0.99 -3.17
C GLN A 46 -5.80 0.02 -3.28
N PHE A 47 -6.45 -0.24 -2.16
CA PHE A 47 -7.63 -1.11 -2.10
C PHE A 47 -8.90 -0.29 -2.30
N MET A 48 -9.93 -0.90 -2.88
CA MET A 48 -11.24 -0.28 -3.14
C MET A 48 -11.19 0.99 -4.02
N LYS A 49 -10.06 1.23 -4.69
CA LYS A 49 -9.83 2.41 -5.54
C LYS A 49 -9.48 1.96 -6.94
N GLY A 50 -10.29 2.29 -7.94
CA GLY A 50 -9.97 2.19 -9.37
C GLY A 50 -9.98 3.54 -10.10
N GLN A 51 -10.42 4.61 -9.43
CA GLN A 51 -10.49 5.94 -10.03
C GLN A 51 -9.11 6.58 -10.22
N LYS A 52 -9.03 7.51 -11.19
CA LYS A 52 -7.86 8.39 -11.33
C LYS A 52 -7.91 9.47 -10.26
N TYR A 53 -6.91 9.51 -9.39
CA TYR A 53 -6.68 10.61 -8.46
C TYR A 53 -5.49 11.45 -8.96
N GLY A 54 -5.56 12.78 -8.75
CA GLY A 54 -4.57 13.71 -9.29
C GLY A 54 -3.15 13.43 -8.77
N GLU A 55 -3.03 13.04 -7.51
CA GLU A 55 -1.76 12.64 -6.88
C GLU A 55 -1.12 11.44 -7.59
N LEU A 56 -1.94 10.50 -8.08
CA LEU A 56 -1.43 9.30 -8.75
C LEU A 56 -0.88 9.62 -10.14
N VAL A 57 -1.39 10.66 -10.80
CA VAL A 57 -0.89 11.07 -12.12
C VAL A 57 0.59 11.45 -12.03
N ALA A 58 0.97 12.19 -10.99
CA ALA A 58 2.36 12.60 -10.77
C ALA A 58 3.28 11.42 -10.38
N LEU A 59 2.75 10.42 -9.68
CA LEU A 59 3.54 9.29 -9.18
C LEU A 59 3.67 8.14 -10.19
N ARG A 60 2.72 7.98 -11.11
CA ARG A 60 2.69 6.84 -12.06
C ARG A 60 3.90 6.74 -12.97
N SER A 61 4.53 7.86 -13.32
CA SER A 61 5.72 7.89 -14.17
C SER A 61 7.04 7.88 -13.38
N HIS A 62 6.99 7.81 -12.05
CA HIS A 62 8.19 7.88 -11.24
C HIS A 62 8.95 6.53 -11.28
N PRO A 63 10.25 6.50 -11.64
CA PRO A 63 10.98 5.26 -11.91
C PRO A 63 11.13 4.34 -10.69
N HIS A 64 11.05 4.91 -9.48
CA HIS A 64 11.18 4.18 -8.22
C HIS A 64 9.84 3.87 -7.53
N ILE A 65 8.69 4.22 -8.13
CA ILE A 65 7.38 3.99 -7.52
C ILE A 65 6.59 2.99 -8.34
N THR A 66 6.23 1.87 -7.72
CA THR A 66 5.25 0.94 -8.26
C THR A 66 3.89 1.25 -7.64
N LEU A 67 2.92 1.59 -8.48
CA LEU A 67 1.58 1.96 -8.06
C LEU A 67 0.57 1.01 -8.69
N ALA A 68 -0.23 0.35 -7.85
CA ALA A 68 -1.26 -0.58 -8.28
C ALA A 68 -2.58 -0.30 -7.55
N GLN A 69 -3.67 -0.48 -8.30
CA GLN A 69 -5.03 -0.19 -7.86
C GLN A 69 -5.86 -1.47 -7.91
N TYR A 70 -6.53 -1.78 -6.79
CA TYR A 70 -7.28 -3.01 -6.55
C TYR A 70 -8.70 -2.67 -6.13
N GLY A 71 -9.46 -2.12 -7.08
CA GLY A 71 -10.83 -1.70 -6.88
C GLY A 71 -11.44 -1.17 -8.16
N ASP A 72 -12.74 -0.92 -8.11
CA ASP A 72 -13.47 -0.39 -9.26
C ASP A 72 -13.38 1.14 -9.37
N VAL A 73 -13.68 1.63 -10.57
CA VAL A 73 -13.87 3.07 -10.82
C VAL A 73 -15.15 3.61 -10.17
N ALA A 74 -16.10 2.75 -9.83
CA ALA A 74 -17.31 3.15 -9.14
C ALA A 74 -17.12 3.10 -7.63
N PHE A 75 -17.83 3.96 -6.90
CA PHE A 75 -17.86 3.87 -5.45
C PHE A 75 -18.58 2.58 -5.02
N LEU A 76 -17.91 1.76 -4.22
CA LEU A 76 -18.46 0.53 -3.71
C LEU A 76 -19.27 0.79 -2.43
N ARG A 77 -20.54 0.35 -2.41
CA ARG A 77 -21.32 0.25 -1.18
C ARG A 77 -21.22 -1.16 -0.62
N ARG A 78 -21.41 -1.29 0.69
CA ARG A 78 -21.20 -2.56 1.39
C ARG A 78 -22.24 -3.61 0.99
N GLU A 79 -23.46 -3.17 0.71
CA GLU A 79 -24.57 -4.01 0.27
C GLU A 79 -24.37 -4.51 -1.17
N ASP A 80 -23.52 -3.82 -1.93
CA ASP A 80 -23.24 -4.09 -3.35
C ASP A 80 -21.94 -4.90 -3.54
N VAL A 81 -21.39 -5.50 -2.48
CA VAL A 81 -20.18 -6.34 -2.57
C VAL A 81 -20.48 -7.59 -3.38
N ARG A 82 -19.64 -7.87 -4.38
CA ARG A 82 -19.73 -9.00 -5.29
C ARG A 82 -18.40 -9.77 -5.30
N PRO A 83 -18.39 -11.05 -5.74
CA PRO A 83 -17.18 -11.87 -5.74
C PRO A 83 -15.99 -11.25 -6.47
N GLU A 84 -16.20 -10.45 -7.51
CA GLU A 84 -15.12 -9.77 -8.21
C GLU A 84 -14.39 -8.72 -7.37
N HIS A 85 -15.08 -8.06 -6.44
CA HIS A 85 -14.46 -7.07 -5.54
C HIS A 85 -13.58 -7.77 -4.51
N VAL A 86 -14.03 -8.92 -4.00
CA VAL A 86 -13.25 -9.80 -3.12
C VAL A 86 -11.98 -10.26 -3.85
N ALA A 87 -12.15 -10.81 -5.06
CA ALA A 87 -11.03 -11.28 -5.87
C ALA A 87 -10.03 -10.15 -6.22
N GLN A 88 -10.51 -8.91 -6.44
CA GLN A 88 -9.64 -7.75 -6.62
C GLN A 88 -8.81 -7.46 -5.36
N ALA A 89 -9.45 -7.44 -4.19
CA ALA A 89 -8.78 -7.19 -2.92
C ALA A 89 -7.76 -8.30 -2.60
N GLU A 90 -8.09 -9.56 -2.83
CA GLU A 90 -7.17 -10.70 -2.67
C GLU A 90 -5.94 -10.58 -3.57
N ARG A 91 -6.13 -10.23 -4.86
CA ARG A 91 -5.00 -9.94 -5.76
C ARG A 91 -4.11 -8.80 -5.26
N GLY A 92 -4.73 -7.79 -4.64
CA GLY A 92 -4.00 -6.67 -4.02
C GLY A 92 -3.16 -7.11 -2.84
N LEU A 93 -3.71 -7.95 -1.97
CA LEU A 93 -3.02 -8.52 -0.83
C LEU A 93 -1.86 -9.43 -1.26
N ASP A 94 -2.08 -10.28 -2.27
CA ASP A 94 -1.03 -11.14 -2.83
C ASP A 94 0.13 -10.34 -3.43
N ALA A 95 -0.19 -9.27 -4.17
CA ALA A 95 0.82 -8.39 -4.75
C ALA A 95 1.61 -7.64 -3.65
N ALA A 96 0.92 -7.18 -2.61
CA ALA A 96 1.55 -6.59 -1.43
C ALA A 96 2.47 -7.59 -0.71
N ARG A 97 2.03 -8.83 -0.47
CA ARG A 97 2.85 -9.90 0.13
C ARG A 97 4.11 -10.15 -0.70
N ARG A 98 3.97 -10.29 -2.02
CA ARG A 98 5.13 -10.42 -2.93
C ARG A 98 6.07 -9.22 -2.84
N ALA A 99 5.55 -8.00 -2.82
CA ALA A 99 6.35 -6.80 -2.67
C ALA A 99 7.13 -6.80 -1.34
N MET A 100 6.46 -7.12 -0.22
CA MET A 100 7.07 -7.20 1.11
C MET A 100 8.18 -8.24 1.18
N HIS A 101 7.98 -9.43 0.62
CA HIS A 101 8.95 -10.53 0.69
C HIS A 101 10.06 -10.47 -0.37
N SER A 102 9.92 -9.63 -1.41
CA SER A 102 10.91 -9.53 -2.49
C SER A 102 12.27 -8.98 -2.06
N GLY A 103 12.30 -8.17 -0.99
CA GLY A 103 13.48 -7.37 -0.62
C GLY A 103 13.76 -6.19 -1.57
N GLU A 104 12.94 -5.97 -2.60
CA GLU A 104 13.12 -4.90 -3.58
C GLU A 104 12.62 -3.53 -3.10
N TYR A 105 11.61 -3.53 -2.24
CA TYR A 105 10.91 -2.31 -1.83
C TYR A 105 11.30 -1.91 -0.40
N ALA A 106 11.74 -0.66 -0.25
CA ALA A 106 12.05 -0.10 1.07
C ALA A 106 10.77 0.29 1.84
N ILE A 107 9.69 0.59 1.12
CA ILE A 107 8.38 0.95 1.68
C ILE A 107 7.29 0.26 0.86
N VAL A 108 6.35 -0.38 1.57
CA VAL A 108 5.12 -0.97 1.01
C VAL A 108 3.94 -0.29 1.69
N VAL A 109 3.12 0.41 0.91
CA VAL A 109 1.90 1.09 1.38
C VAL A 109 0.68 0.26 1.01
N LEU A 110 -0.18 -0.02 2.00
CA LEU A 110 -1.49 -0.67 1.84
C LEU A 110 -2.59 0.36 2.13
N ASP A 111 -2.89 1.20 1.15
CA ASP A 111 -3.85 2.29 1.28
C ASP A 111 -5.29 1.74 1.28
N GLU A 112 -6.09 2.10 2.28
CA GLU A 112 -7.47 1.60 2.51
C GLU A 112 -7.61 0.09 2.78
N VAL A 113 -6.54 -0.61 3.15
CA VAL A 113 -6.64 -2.06 3.47
C VAL A 113 -7.56 -2.34 4.65
N ASN A 114 -7.59 -1.43 5.65
CA ASN A 114 -8.51 -1.51 6.78
C ASN A 114 -9.97 -1.36 6.33
N MET A 115 -10.24 -0.54 5.31
CA MET A 115 -11.59 -0.42 4.73
C MET A 115 -11.96 -1.68 3.95
N ALA A 116 -11.02 -2.29 3.22
CA ALA A 116 -11.27 -3.57 2.56
C ALA A 116 -11.68 -4.67 3.55
N VAL A 117 -11.06 -4.69 4.74
CA VAL A 117 -11.49 -5.58 5.84
C VAL A 117 -12.88 -5.21 6.35
N TRP A 118 -13.14 -3.92 6.60
CA TRP A 118 -14.44 -3.46 7.11
C TRP A 118 -15.61 -3.74 6.15
N PHE A 119 -15.37 -3.68 4.83
CA PHE A 119 -16.34 -4.04 3.79
C PHE A 119 -16.52 -5.56 3.62
N GLY A 120 -15.70 -6.39 4.27
CA GLY A 120 -15.73 -7.85 4.11
C GLY A 120 -15.08 -8.35 2.82
N LEU A 121 -14.24 -7.53 2.17
CA LEU A 121 -13.46 -7.94 0.99
C LEU A 121 -12.23 -8.76 1.38
N LEU A 122 -11.73 -8.53 2.59
CA LEU A 122 -10.65 -9.27 3.22
C LEU A 122 -11.07 -9.57 4.67
N SER A 123 -10.49 -10.61 5.23
CA SER A 123 -10.56 -10.90 6.67
C SER A 123 -9.30 -10.37 7.37
N GLU A 124 -9.42 -10.08 8.67
CA GLU A 124 -8.26 -9.75 9.51
C GLU A 124 -7.22 -10.86 9.49
N ALA A 125 -7.65 -12.13 9.52
CA ALA A 125 -6.77 -13.30 9.45
C ALA A 125 -5.92 -13.32 8.17
N GLN A 126 -6.45 -12.82 7.04
CA GLN A 126 -5.68 -12.69 5.80
C GLN A 126 -4.58 -11.61 5.89
N LEU A 127 -4.64 -10.67 6.85
CA LEU A 127 -3.56 -9.69 7.06
C LEU A 127 -2.46 -10.22 7.98
N HIS A 128 -2.70 -11.33 8.68
CA HIS A 128 -1.65 -12.02 9.41
C HIS A 128 -0.75 -12.71 8.39
N GLY A 129 0.54 -12.36 8.41
CA GLY A 129 1.56 -12.83 7.47
C GLY A 129 1.64 -14.34 7.40
#